data_AF-A0A7Z9WCE2-F1
#
_entry.id   AF-A0A7Z9WCE2-F1
#
_cell.length_a   1.000
_cell.length_b   1.000
_cell.length_c   1.000
_cell.angle_alpha   90.00
_cell.angle_beta   90.00
_cell.angle_gamma   90.00
#
_symmetry.space_group_name_H-M   'P 1'
#
loop_
_entity.id
_entity.type
_entity.pdbx_description
1 polymer ?
#
loop_
_entity_poly.entity_id
_entity_poly.type
_entity_poly.pdbx_seq_one_letter_code
_entity_poly.pdbx_strand_id
1 'polypeptide(L)' 'PAYILFERAGLCKTRAEARRLIAQGGGYLNGVRVERFDQVIDIRDIKDGGSLLLRAGKKRYMKVAVS' A
#
# COMPACT_ATOMS: atom_id res chain seq x y z
N PRO A 1 -9.34 0.97 -2.12
CA PRO A 1 -8.34 1.81 -2.81
C PRO A 1 -6.99 1.82 -2.10
N ALA A 2 -5.89 1.65 -2.83
CA ALA A 2 -4.54 1.50 -2.27
C ALA A 2 -4.12 2.69 -1.40
N TYR A 3 -4.38 3.92 -1.83
CA TYR A 3 -3.97 5.12 -1.08
C TYR A 3 -4.55 5.21 0.35
N ILE A 4 -5.73 4.63 0.59
CA ILE A 4 -6.36 4.59 1.93
C ILE A 4 -5.61 3.62 2.84
N LEU A 5 -5.18 2.48 2.30
CA LEU A 5 -4.37 1.52 3.04
C LEU A 5 -3.02 2.12 3.43
N PHE A 6 -2.38 2.90 2.55
CA PHE A 6 -1.12 3.59 2.87
C PHE A 6 -1.26 4.64 3.98
N GLU A 7 -2.37 5.38 4.00
CA GLU A 7 -2.71 6.29 5.10
C GLU A 7 -2.95 5.51 6.40
N ARG A 8 -3.86 4.54 6.38
CA ARG A 8 -4.25 3.76 7.58
C ARG A 8 -3.10 2.95 8.15
N ALA A 9 -2.20 2.46 7.31
CA ALA A 9 -0.99 1.75 7.70
C ALA A 9 0.12 2.68 8.24
N GLY A 10 -0.12 4.00 8.32
CA GLY A 10 0.87 4.97 8.81
C GLY A 10 2.06 5.19 7.87
N LEU A 11 1.99 4.70 6.63
CA LEU A 11 3.01 4.93 5.61
C LEU A 11 2.96 6.36 5.08
N CYS A 12 1.78 6.97 5.05
CA CYS A 12 1.58 8.37 4.68
C CYS A 12 0.78 9.08 5.76
N LYS A 13 1.11 10.33 6.06
CA LYS A 13 0.37 11.14 7.06
C LYS A 13 -1.00 11.55 6.56
N THR A 14 -1.16 11.67 5.23
CA THR A 14 -2.41 12.10 4.61
C THR A 14 -2.72 11.30 3.34
N ARG A 15 -4.00 11.29 2.95
CA ARG A 15 -4.46 10.69 1.67
C ARG A 15 -3.86 11.37 0.44
N ALA A 16 -3.59 12.68 0.50
CA ALA A 16 -2.97 13.41 -0.61
C ALA A 16 -1.51 12.99 -0.80
N GLU A 17 -0.78 12.80 0.29
CA GLU A 17 0.59 12.26 0.28
C GLU A 17 0.62 10.84 -0.29
N ALA A 18 -0.28 9.95 0.16
CA ALA A 18 -0.38 8.60 -0.38
C ALA A 18 -0.65 8.58 -1.89
N ARG A 19 -1.58 9.43 -2.37
CA ARG A 19 -1.87 9.56 -3.80
C ARG A 19 -0.66 10.03 -4.60
N ARG A 20 0.04 11.07 -4.13
CA ARG A 20 1.26 11.56 -4.77
C ARG A 20 2.36 10.49 -4.80
N LEU A 21 2.58 9.82 -3.68
CA LEU A 21 3.59 8.77 -3.57
C LEU A 21 3.35 7.66 -4.59
N ILE A 22 2.11 7.17 -4.68
CA ILE A 22 1.74 6.11 -5.63
C ILE A 22 1.86 6.63 -7.07
N ALA A 23 1.35 7.82 -7.38
CA ALA A 23 1.45 8.42 -8.71
C ALA A 23 2.90 8.63 -9.18
N GLN A 24 3.81 8.93 -8.24
CA GLN A 24 5.25 9.05 -8.51
C GLN A 24 5.98 7.69 -8.59
N GLY A 25 5.28 6.58 -8.34
CA GLY A 25 5.86 5.24 -8.37
C GLY A 25 6.49 4.75 -7.08
N GLY A 26 6.27 5.44 -5.97
CA GLY A 26 6.78 5.07 -4.66
C GLY A 26 5.90 4.08 -3.89
N GLY A 27 4.75 3.65 -4.43
CA GLY A 27 3.85 2.72 -3.76
C GLY A 27 4.04 1.28 -4.22
N TYR A 28 4.17 0.34 -3.29
CA TYR A 28 4.28 -1.08 -3.57
C TYR A 28 3.34 -1.92 -2.67
N LEU A 29 2.80 -2.98 -3.25
CA LEU A 29 1.95 -3.99 -2.62
C LEU A 29 2.54 -5.37 -2.92
N ASN A 30 2.89 -6.13 -1.88
CA ASN A 30 3.51 -7.46 -1.98
C ASN A 30 4.72 -7.52 -2.92
N GLY A 31 5.51 -6.44 -2.96
CA GLY A 31 6.67 -6.31 -3.84
C GLY A 31 6.35 -5.84 -5.27
N VAL A 32 5.07 -5.77 -5.65
CA VAL A 32 4.62 -5.25 -6.94
C VAL A 32 4.35 -3.76 -6.82
N ARG A 33 4.78 -2.97 -7.81
CA ARG A 33 4.52 -1.53 -7.85
C ARG A 33 3.03 -1.28 -8.08
N VAL A 34 2.43 -0.41 -7.28
CA VAL A 34 1.05 0.06 -7.46
C VAL A 34 1.07 1.16 -8.52
N GLU A 35 0.36 0.94 -9.63
CA GLU A 35 0.36 1.91 -10.73
C GLU A 35 -0.64 3.05 -10.53
N ARG A 36 -1.81 2.73 -9.95
CA ARG A 36 -2.86 3.72 -9.70
C ARG A 36 -3.17 3.80 -8.22
N PHE A 37 -3.27 5.02 -7.70
CA PHE A 37 -3.58 5.24 -6.30
C PHE A 37 -4.94 4.67 -5.88
N ASP A 38 -5.89 4.64 -6.82
CA ASP A 38 -7.25 4.15 -6.63
C ASP A 38 -7.40 2.64 -6.81
N GLN A 39 -6.32 1.92 -7.17
CA GLN A 39 -6.31 0.47 -7.33
C GLN A 39 -7.00 -0.20 -6.14
N VAL A 40 -7.99 -1.04 -6.44
CA VAL A 40 -8.69 -1.82 -5.44
C VAL A 40 -7.76 -2.94 -4.98
N ILE A 41 -7.56 -3.03 -3.67
CA ILE A 41 -6.83 -4.13 -3.03
C ILE A 41 -7.89 -5.13 -2.61
N ASP A 42 -7.76 -6.36 -3.11
CA ASP A 42 -8.74 -7.42 -2.93
C ASP A 42 -8.20 -8.50 -1.98
N ILE A 43 -9.08 -9.35 -1.47
CA ILE A 43 -8.70 -10.50 -0.63
C ILE A 43 -7.71 -11.43 -1.34
N ARG A 44 -7.76 -11.47 -2.68
CA ARG A 44 -6.84 -12.22 -3.53
C ARG A 44 -5.41 -11.72 -3.47
N ASP A 45 -5.19 -10.46 -3.07
CA ASP A 45 -3.86 -9.91 -2.86
C ASP A 45 -3.27 -10.34 -1.51
N ILE A 46 -4.07 -10.88 -0.59
CA ILE A 46 -3.60 -11.35 0.71
C ILE A 46 -2.72 -12.58 0.49
N LYS A 47 -1.49 -12.54 1.00
CA LYS A 47 -0.54 -13.66 0.91
C LYS A 47 -0.80 -14.67 2.02
N ASP A 48 -0.27 -15.89 1.84
CA ASP A 48 -0.35 -16.98 2.80
C ASP A 48 0.05 -16.49 4.20
N GLY A 49 -0.88 -16.63 5.15
CA GLY A 49 -0.75 -16.07 6.50
C GLY A 49 -1.53 -14.78 6.76
N GLY A 50 -2.52 -14.43 5.91
CA GLY A 50 -3.52 -13.41 6.22
C GLY A 50 -2.95 -12.00 6.28
N SER A 51 -1.97 -11.66 5.42
CA SER A 51 -1.34 -10.34 5.46
C SER A 51 -0.98 -9.76 4.10
N LEU A 52 -0.88 -8.43 4.06
CA LEU A 52 -0.46 -7.61 2.94
C LEU A 52 0.84 -6.91 3.31
N LEU A 53 1.83 -6.93 2.41
CA LEU A 53 3.06 -6.17 2.57
C LEU A 53 2.97 -4.87 1.77
N LEU A 54 2.81 -3.75 2.47
CA LEU A 54 2.85 -2.42 1.87
C LEU A 54 4.26 -1.85 1.99
N ARG A 55 4.69 -1.13 0.95
CA ARG A 55 5.95 -0.38 0.98
C ARG A 55 5.78 1.00 0.37
N ALA A 56 6.31 1.99 1.09
CA ALA A 56 6.40 3.38 0.67
C ALA A 56 7.86 3.77 0.43
N GLY A 57 8.19 4.04 -0.83
CA GLY A 57 9.54 4.37 -1.28
C GLY A 57 10.53 3.25 -1.01
N LYS A 58 11.80 3.60 -0.78
CA LYS A 58 12.88 2.60 -0.73
C LYS A 58 12.97 1.85 0.61
N LYS A 59 12.59 2.48 1.73
CA LYS A 59 12.90 1.99 3.09
C LYS A 59 11.70 1.76 4.02
N ARG A 60 10.51 2.28 3.72
CA ARG A 60 9.36 2.17 4.64
C ARG A 60 8.51 0.96 4.23
N TYR A 61 8.45 -0.03 5.11
CA TYR A 61 7.63 -1.23 4.93
C TYR A 61 6.61 -1.31 6.06
N MET A 62 5.41 -1.78 5.75
CA MET A 62 4.38 -2.06 6.74
C MET A 62 3.68 -3.36 6.36
N LYS A 63 3.54 -4.26 7.33
CA LYS A 63 2.76 -5.49 7.16
C LYS A 63 1.39 -5.26 7.78
N VAL A 64 0.34 -5.39 6.98
CA VAL A 64 -1.04 -5.27 7.43
C VAL A 64 -1.61 -6.68 7.55
N ALA A 65 -1.94 -7.12 8.75
CA ALA A 65 -2.64 -8.38 8.98
C ALA A 65 -4.15 -8.16 8.82
N VAL A 66 -4.82 -9.11 8.19
CA VAL A 66 -6.27 -9.18 8.03
C VAL A 66 -6.70 -10.45 8.77
N SER A 67 -7.35 -10.27 9.92
CA SER A 67 -7.95 -11.33 10.73
C SER A 67 -9.45 -11.34 10.60
#